data_AF-A0A3D5AJ71-F1
#
_entry.id   AF-A0A3D5AJ71-F1
#
_cell.length_a   1.000
_cell.length_b   1.000
_cell.length_c   1.000
_cell.angle_alpha   90.00
_cell.angle_beta   90.00
_cell.angle_gamma   90.00
#
_symmetry.space_group_name_H-M   'P 1'
#
loop_
_entity.id
_entity.type
_entity.pdbx_description
1 polymer ?
#
loop_
_entity_poly.entity_id
_entity_poly.type
_entity_poly.pdbx_seq_one_letter_code
_entity_poly.pdbx_strand_id
1 'polypeptide(L)'
;MTKIGLDFHATRKEIATVVAEAVHELGLWMAYERNTLDDKPELIAQGDITGALEIPGDVSSLVLSVYPLNMIAEAPFGLAGHNRDSLSIRIGEETGDHLGESNVGAMTDDADSLRIWRKFRKKLVASMRNDGISVVNTMSGASAQVRDHYYSEGAKQLYASGKRLAGLGEFLSYKLE
;
A
#
# COMPACT_ATOMS: atom_id res chain seq x y z
N MET A 1 9.40 -14.47 13.43
CA MET A 1 8.48 -13.64 12.64
C MET A 1 9.22 -13.01 11.48
N THR A 2 8.97 -13.51 10.28
CA THR A 2 9.53 -12.96 9.04
C THR A 2 8.80 -11.69 8.66
N LYS A 3 9.54 -10.64 8.27
CA LYS A 3 8.99 -9.36 7.83
C LYS A 3 9.04 -9.26 6.31
N ILE A 4 7.96 -8.78 5.71
CA ILE A 4 7.90 -8.39 4.31
C ILE A 4 7.40 -6.95 4.28
N GLY A 5 8.09 -6.09 3.53
CA GLY A 5 7.57 -4.77 3.26
C GLY A 5 8.23 -4.09 2.07
N LEU A 6 7.59 -3.02 1.60
CA LEU A 6 8.17 -2.04 0.70
C LEU A 6 7.40 -0.71 0.81
N ASP A 7 8.11 0.38 0.59
CA ASP A 7 7.56 1.72 0.47
C ASP A 7 7.51 2.12 -1.01
N PHE A 8 6.44 2.80 -1.42
CA PHE A 8 6.24 3.17 -2.81
C PHE A 8 5.30 4.35 -3.01
N HIS A 9 5.39 5.00 -4.17
CA HIS A 9 4.38 5.94 -4.66
C HIS A 9 3.57 5.31 -5.78
N ALA A 10 2.26 5.22 -5.62
CA ALA A 10 1.35 4.82 -6.69
C ALA A 10 -0.01 5.48 -6.51
N THR A 11 -0.72 5.70 -7.61
CA THR A 11 -2.09 6.22 -7.56
C THR A 11 -3.03 5.19 -6.93
N ARG A 12 -4.14 5.64 -6.36
CA ARG A 12 -5.18 4.73 -5.83
C ARG A 12 -5.66 3.74 -6.88
N LYS A 13 -5.79 4.18 -8.14
CA LYS A 13 -6.21 3.34 -9.26
C LYS A 13 -5.22 2.21 -9.55
N GLU A 14 -3.92 2.50 -9.51
CA GLU A 14 -2.89 1.48 -9.74
C GLU A 14 -2.82 0.47 -8.58
N ILE A 15 -2.92 0.94 -7.34
CA ILE A 15 -3.03 0.08 -6.15
C ILE A 15 -4.25 -0.84 -6.29
N ALA A 16 -5.42 -0.27 -6.62
CA ALA A 16 -6.65 -1.03 -6.79
C ALA A 16 -6.50 -2.11 -7.87
N THR A 17 -5.86 -1.78 -8.99
CA THR A 17 -5.62 -2.72 -10.10
C THR A 17 -4.78 -3.91 -9.64
N VAL A 18 -3.61 -3.66 -9.04
CA VAL A 18 -2.69 -4.73 -8.61
C VAL A 18 -3.31 -5.59 -7.51
N VAL A 19 -4.04 -4.96 -6.58
CA VAL A 19 -4.72 -5.66 -5.48
C VAL A 19 -5.86 -6.52 -6.00
N ALA A 20 -6.70 -6.00 -6.90
CA ALA A 20 -7.81 -6.75 -7.47
C ALA A 20 -7.34 -8.05 -8.14
N GLU A 21 -6.32 -7.93 -8.99
CA GLU A 21 -5.75 -9.09 -9.65
C GLU A 21 -5.14 -10.08 -8.65
N ALA A 22 -4.45 -9.60 -7.61
CA ALA A 22 -3.85 -10.46 -6.61
C ALA A 22 -4.89 -11.18 -5.74
N VAL A 23 -5.97 -10.50 -5.36
CA VAL A 23 -7.08 -11.10 -4.60
C VAL A 23 -7.72 -12.23 -5.40
N HIS A 24 -7.98 -12.01 -6.67
CA HIS A 24 -8.54 -13.02 -7.56
C HIS A 24 -7.57 -14.19 -7.80
N GLU A 25 -6.33 -13.91 -8.20
CA GLU A 25 -5.31 -14.91 -8.55
C GLU A 25 -4.90 -15.78 -7.36
N LEU A 26 -4.83 -15.18 -6.16
CA LEU A 26 -4.32 -15.84 -4.95
C LEU A 26 -5.45 -16.26 -3.99
N GLY A 27 -6.72 -16.00 -4.33
CA GLY A 27 -7.88 -16.38 -3.53
C GLY A 27 -7.92 -15.72 -2.15
N LEU A 28 -7.60 -14.43 -2.08
CA LEU A 28 -7.43 -13.71 -0.81
C LEU A 28 -8.75 -13.17 -0.25
N TRP A 29 -8.80 -13.03 1.06
CA TRP A 29 -9.76 -12.17 1.74
C TRP A 29 -9.27 -10.73 1.74
N MET A 30 -10.17 -9.77 1.56
CA MET A 30 -9.85 -8.35 1.55
C MET A 30 -10.88 -7.53 2.30
N ALA A 31 -10.40 -6.60 3.13
CA ALA A 31 -11.21 -5.58 3.79
C ALA A 31 -10.57 -4.19 3.66
N TYR A 32 -11.41 -3.17 3.76
CA TYR A 32 -11.01 -1.78 3.89
C TYR A 32 -10.96 -1.35 5.35
N GLU A 33 -10.03 -0.46 5.64
CA GLU A 33 -9.94 0.28 6.89
C GLU A 33 -9.99 1.78 6.58
N ARG A 34 -10.81 2.51 7.35
CA ARG A 34 -10.97 3.96 7.27
C ARG A 34 -10.33 4.58 8.50
N ASN A 35 -9.69 5.74 8.35
CA ASN A 35 -9.08 6.49 9.46
C ASN A 35 -10.09 7.42 10.13
N THR A 36 -11.25 6.91 10.55
CA THR A 36 -12.22 7.68 11.34
C THR A 36 -12.49 6.95 12.65
N LEU A 37 -12.76 7.71 13.71
CA LEU A 37 -12.99 7.16 15.06
C LEU A 37 -14.29 6.34 15.15
N ASP A 38 -15.22 6.55 14.20
CA ASP A 38 -16.57 6.01 14.23
C ASP A 38 -16.85 4.97 13.14
N ASP A 39 -16.00 4.85 12.11
CA ASP A 39 -16.25 3.90 11.02
C ASP A 39 -15.77 2.50 11.34
N LYS A 40 -16.67 1.56 11.10
CA LYS A 40 -16.37 0.13 11.17
C LYS A 40 -15.64 -0.31 9.90
N PRO A 41 -14.70 -1.25 10.01
CA PRO A 41 -14.08 -1.86 8.85
C PRO A 41 -15.13 -2.50 7.94
N GLU A 42 -14.88 -2.46 6.64
CA GLU A 42 -15.79 -2.98 5.62
C GLU A 42 -15.17 -4.19 4.93
N LEU A 43 -15.84 -5.34 4.99
CA LEU A 43 -15.41 -6.53 4.24
C LEU A 43 -15.78 -6.35 2.78
N ILE A 44 -14.80 -6.40 1.89
CA ILE A 44 -15.01 -6.12 0.47
C ILE A 44 -15.13 -7.39 -0.35
N ALA A 45 -14.24 -8.38 -0.11
CA ALA A 45 -14.21 -9.58 -0.93
C ALA A 45 -13.62 -10.81 -0.22
N GLN A 46 -14.03 -11.97 -0.72
CA GLN A 46 -13.41 -13.28 -0.49
C GLN A 46 -13.11 -13.92 -1.85
N GLY A 47 -11.90 -13.74 -2.38
CA GLY A 47 -11.45 -14.39 -3.63
C GLY A 47 -12.21 -14.01 -4.90
N ASP A 48 -13.30 -13.26 -4.79
CA ASP A 48 -14.18 -12.90 -5.91
C ASP A 48 -14.44 -11.40 -5.92
N ILE A 49 -13.50 -10.65 -6.49
CA ILE A 49 -13.72 -9.27 -6.89
C ILE A 49 -14.26 -9.32 -8.32
N THR A 50 -15.59 -9.25 -8.46
CA THR A 50 -16.23 -9.15 -9.77
C THR A 50 -16.18 -7.69 -10.24
N GLY A 51 -15.38 -7.40 -11.26
CA GLY A 51 -15.27 -6.07 -11.86
C GLY A 51 -14.04 -5.28 -11.41
N ALA A 52 -14.02 -3.98 -11.70
CA ALA A 52 -12.92 -3.11 -11.31
C ALA A 52 -13.01 -2.76 -9.83
N LEU A 53 -11.95 -3.01 -9.07
CA LEU A 53 -11.85 -2.53 -7.69
C LEU A 53 -11.72 -1.01 -7.68
N GLU A 54 -12.56 -0.34 -6.90
CA GLU A 54 -12.44 1.09 -6.62
C GLU A 54 -12.13 1.28 -5.13
N ILE A 55 -11.09 2.04 -4.83
CA ILE A 55 -10.71 2.39 -3.47
C ILE A 55 -11.27 3.79 -3.16
N PRO A 56 -12.27 3.90 -2.27
CA PRO A 56 -12.80 5.19 -1.85
C PRO A 56 -11.72 6.14 -1.29
N GLY A 57 -11.91 7.44 -1.44
CA GLY A 57 -10.91 8.46 -1.05
C GLY A 57 -10.62 8.50 0.45
N ASP A 58 -11.58 8.08 1.27
CA ASP A 58 -11.51 8.03 2.74
C ASP A 58 -10.99 6.69 3.30
N VAL A 59 -10.66 5.73 2.44
CA VAL A 59 -9.94 4.51 2.83
C VAL A 59 -8.47 4.82 3.05
N SER A 60 -7.96 4.44 4.21
CA SER A 60 -6.56 4.65 4.63
C SER A 60 -5.73 3.37 4.49
N SER A 61 -6.35 2.20 4.58
CA SER A 61 -5.64 0.93 4.47
C SER A 61 -6.49 -0.19 3.86
N LEU A 62 -5.80 -1.15 3.25
CA LEU A 62 -6.36 -2.43 2.80
C LEU A 62 -5.74 -3.53 3.66
N VAL A 63 -6.54 -4.50 4.08
CA VAL A 63 -6.04 -5.70 4.76
C VAL A 63 -6.35 -6.93 3.92
N LEU A 64 -5.29 -7.65 3.55
CA LEU A 64 -5.34 -8.89 2.77
C LEU A 64 -5.01 -10.07 3.68
N SER A 65 -5.71 -11.19 3.51
CA SER A 65 -5.45 -12.41 4.27
C SER A 65 -5.66 -13.68 3.44
N VAL A 66 -4.84 -14.70 3.72
CA VAL A 66 -5.05 -16.06 3.19
C VAL A 66 -6.22 -16.75 3.90
N TYR A 67 -6.46 -16.38 5.16
CA TYR A 67 -7.51 -16.93 6.02
C TYR A 67 -8.68 -15.94 6.16
N PRO A 68 -9.87 -16.41 6.57
CA PRO A 68 -11.01 -15.53 6.85
C PRO A 68 -10.65 -14.38 7.78
N LEU A 69 -11.08 -13.17 7.41
CA LEU A 69 -10.81 -11.97 8.21
C LEU A 69 -11.74 -11.93 9.42
N ASN A 70 -11.15 -11.71 10.59
CA ASN A 70 -11.84 -11.21 11.76
C ASN A 70 -12.11 -9.71 11.56
N MET A 71 -13.38 -9.37 11.37
CA MET A 71 -13.83 -7.99 11.13
C MET A 71 -13.96 -7.15 12.41
N ILE A 72 -13.54 -7.68 13.56
CA ILE A 72 -13.38 -6.90 14.78
C ILE A 72 -12.14 -6.03 14.62
N ALA A 73 -12.32 -4.73 14.44
CA ALA A 73 -11.24 -3.74 14.46
C ALA A 73 -11.41 -2.85 15.70
N GLU A 74 -10.83 -3.30 16.81
CA GLU A 74 -10.76 -2.47 18.00
C GLU A 74 -9.46 -1.67 17.99
N ALA A 75 -9.56 -0.40 18.41
CA ALA A 75 -8.39 0.42 18.64
C ALA A 75 -7.49 -0.23 19.72
N PRO A 76 -6.15 -0.07 19.65
CA PRO A 76 -5.41 0.76 18.69
C PRO A 76 -4.91 -0.01 17.45
N PHE A 77 -5.20 -1.31 17.34
CA PHE A 77 -4.49 -2.18 16.38
C PHE A 77 -5.24 -2.43 15.08
N GLY A 78 -6.51 -1.99 14.99
CA GLY A 78 -7.29 -2.06 13.76
C GLY A 78 -7.45 -3.49 13.24
N LEU A 79 -7.80 -3.64 11.97
CA LEU A 79 -7.99 -4.96 11.36
C LEU A 79 -6.71 -5.79 11.37
N ALA A 80 -5.56 -5.19 11.05
CA ALA A 80 -4.29 -5.91 10.98
C ALA A 80 -3.88 -6.52 12.34
N GLY A 81 -4.23 -5.86 13.45
CA GLY A 81 -3.96 -6.35 14.80
C GLY A 81 -4.73 -7.61 15.19
N HIS A 82 -5.97 -7.74 14.69
CA HIS A 82 -6.83 -8.90 14.97
C HIS A 82 -6.67 -10.03 13.94
N ASN A 83 -5.99 -9.76 12.83
CA ASN A 83 -5.73 -10.71 11.75
C ASN A 83 -4.23 -11.01 11.66
N ARG A 84 -3.76 -11.96 12.47
CA ARG A 84 -2.37 -12.45 12.38
C ARG A 84 -2.08 -12.95 10.98
N ASP A 85 -0.83 -12.82 10.57
CA ASP A 85 -0.34 -13.24 9.25
C ASP A 85 -0.96 -12.49 8.05
N SER A 86 -1.79 -11.47 8.30
CA SER A 86 -2.32 -10.59 7.26
C SER A 86 -1.24 -9.66 6.68
N LEU A 87 -1.52 -9.16 5.48
CA LEU A 87 -0.75 -8.13 4.80
C LEU A 87 -1.57 -6.85 4.75
N SER A 88 -1.02 -5.77 5.29
CA SER A 88 -1.62 -4.44 5.25
C SER A 88 -1.02 -3.60 4.13
N ILE A 89 -1.85 -2.87 3.40
CA ILE A 89 -1.43 -1.85 2.44
C ILE A 89 -1.95 -0.52 2.96
N ARG A 90 -1.05 0.32 3.48
CA ARG A 90 -1.38 1.71 3.80
C ARG A 90 -1.33 2.55 2.54
N ILE A 91 -2.40 3.30 2.29
CA ILE A 91 -2.56 4.10 1.09
C ILE A 91 -2.09 5.52 1.38
N GLY A 92 -1.14 6.01 0.60
CA GLY A 92 -0.71 7.39 0.64
C GLY A 92 -1.83 8.33 0.23
N GLU A 93 -1.87 9.51 0.86
CA GLU A 93 -2.85 10.54 0.52
C GLU A 93 -2.66 11.00 -0.94
N GLU A 94 -3.75 11.13 -1.69
CA GLU A 94 -3.71 11.62 -3.07
C GLU A 94 -4.54 12.91 -3.14
N THR A 95 -3.87 14.05 -3.21
CA THR A 95 -4.49 15.38 -3.24
C THR A 95 -4.18 16.09 -4.56
N GLY A 96 -4.68 17.32 -4.71
CA GLY A 96 -4.27 18.19 -5.82
C GLY A 96 -2.77 18.47 -5.83
N ASP A 97 -2.15 18.56 -4.66
CA ASP A 97 -0.79 19.08 -4.48
C ASP A 97 0.26 17.97 -4.34
N HIS A 98 -0.12 16.81 -3.81
CA HIS A 98 0.82 15.71 -3.57
C HIS A 98 0.23 14.32 -3.77
N LEU A 99 1.15 13.38 -3.98
CA LEU A 99 0.93 11.95 -3.83
C LEU A 99 1.80 11.46 -2.66
N GLY A 100 1.16 10.95 -1.62
CA GLY A 100 1.79 10.40 -0.44
C GLY A 100 2.39 9.02 -0.68
N GLU A 101 3.37 8.69 0.15
CA GLU A 101 3.98 7.38 0.22
C GLU A 101 2.96 6.35 0.74
N SER A 102 2.84 5.26 -0.02
CA SER A 102 2.12 4.06 0.36
C SER A 102 3.12 3.03 0.89
N ASN A 103 2.65 2.16 1.75
CA ASN A 103 3.46 1.07 2.30
C ASN A 103 2.68 -0.24 2.22
N VAL A 104 3.36 -1.32 1.86
CA VAL A 104 2.86 -2.66 2.14
C VAL A 104 3.73 -3.32 3.20
N GLY A 105 3.08 -4.01 4.14
CA GLY A 105 3.74 -4.67 5.25
C GLY A 105 3.01 -5.94 5.70
N ALA A 106 3.78 -6.97 6.03
CA ALA A 106 3.27 -8.17 6.67
C ALA A 106 4.33 -8.73 7.65
N MET A 107 3.86 -9.34 8.73
CA MET A 107 4.70 -10.08 9.67
C MET A 107 4.08 -11.45 9.92
N THR A 108 4.79 -12.51 9.55
CA THR A 108 4.26 -13.88 9.62
C THR A 108 5.38 -14.90 9.81
N ASP A 109 5.08 -15.99 10.53
CA ASP A 109 5.87 -17.23 10.52
C ASP A 109 5.11 -18.38 9.85
N ASP A 110 3.86 -18.13 9.42
CA ASP A 110 3.06 -19.09 8.68
C ASP A 110 3.64 -19.27 7.26
N ALA A 111 3.94 -20.52 6.91
CA ALA A 111 4.66 -20.83 5.68
C ALA A 111 3.82 -20.54 4.43
N ASP A 112 2.51 -20.75 4.50
CA ASP A 112 1.58 -20.51 3.39
C ASP A 112 1.41 -19.01 3.13
N SER A 113 1.12 -18.23 4.19
CA SER A 113 1.04 -16.78 4.16
C SER A 113 2.34 -16.17 3.64
N LEU A 114 3.49 -16.61 4.16
CA LEU A 114 4.80 -16.12 3.71
C LEU A 114 5.04 -16.37 2.21
N ARG A 115 4.67 -17.55 1.71
CA ARG A 115 4.77 -17.88 0.28
C ARG A 115 3.89 -16.97 -0.56
N ILE A 116 2.65 -16.73 -0.12
CA ILE A 116 1.68 -15.87 -0.81
C ILE A 116 2.14 -14.41 -0.80
N TRP A 117 2.60 -13.87 0.33
CA TRP A 117 3.10 -12.49 0.43
C TRP A 117 4.36 -12.25 -0.38
N ARG A 118 5.24 -13.25 -0.54
CA ARG A 118 6.37 -13.16 -1.48
C ARG A 118 5.91 -13.08 -2.93
N LYS A 119 4.86 -13.82 -3.32
CA LYS A 119 4.26 -13.71 -4.66
C LYS A 119 3.63 -12.33 -4.88
N PHE A 120 2.84 -11.85 -3.91
CA PHE A 120 2.25 -10.51 -3.94
C PHE A 120 3.32 -9.43 -4.10
N ARG A 121 4.35 -9.43 -3.23
CA ARG A 121 5.45 -8.47 -3.30
C ARG A 121 6.16 -8.51 -4.65
N LYS A 122 6.43 -9.71 -5.19
CA LYS A 122 7.07 -9.86 -6.51
C LYS A 122 6.23 -9.21 -7.60
N LYS A 123 4.90 -9.40 -7.56
CA LYS A 123 3.98 -8.80 -8.52
C LYS A 123 3.95 -7.27 -8.41
N LEU A 124 3.86 -6.76 -7.18
CA LEU A 124 3.87 -5.32 -6.91
C LEU A 124 5.17 -4.66 -7.42
N VAL A 125 6.32 -5.22 -7.06
CA VAL A 125 7.63 -4.75 -7.54
C VAL A 125 7.74 -4.81 -9.07
N ALA A 126 7.22 -5.86 -9.71
CA ALA A 126 7.25 -5.98 -11.17
C ALA A 126 6.38 -4.93 -11.89
N SER A 127 5.41 -4.34 -11.20
CA SER A 127 4.56 -3.26 -11.74
C SER A 127 5.16 -1.86 -11.57
N MET A 128 6.32 -1.75 -10.93
CA MET A 128 6.91 -0.47 -10.51
C MET A 128 8.35 -0.31 -10.95
N ARG A 129 8.83 0.93 -10.89
CA ARG A 129 10.20 1.36 -11.11
C ARG A 129 10.89 1.63 -9.77
N ASN A 130 12.20 1.53 -9.73
CA ASN A 130 13.04 1.91 -8.58
C ASN A 130 14.32 2.66 -9.00
N ASP A 131 14.37 3.10 -10.25
CA ASP A 131 15.50 3.82 -10.82
C ASP A 131 15.29 5.34 -10.78
N GLY A 132 16.38 6.09 -10.56
CA GLY A 132 16.36 7.55 -10.64
C GLY A 132 15.55 8.23 -9.54
N ILE A 133 15.44 7.61 -8.36
CA ILE A 133 14.66 8.16 -7.24
C ILE A 133 15.56 8.57 -6.07
N SER A 134 15.39 9.81 -5.63
CA SER A 134 16.08 10.38 -4.48
C SER A 134 15.09 10.92 -3.47
N VAL A 135 15.40 10.75 -2.19
CA VAL A 135 14.70 11.40 -1.09
C VAL A 135 15.40 12.71 -0.76
N VAL A 136 14.61 13.75 -0.47
CA VAL A 136 15.06 15.08 -0.12
C VAL A 136 14.42 15.50 1.19
N ASN A 137 15.25 15.92 2.13
CA ASN A 137 14.78 16.62 3.31
C ASN A 137 14.43 18.06 2.92
N THR A 138 13.16 18.43 3.02
CA THR A 138 12.67 19.74 2.57
C THR A 138 13.12 20.91 3.45
N MET A 139 13.55 20.64 4.70
CA MET A 139 14.08 21.67 5.60
C MET A 139 15.56 21.96 5.35
N SER A 140 16.38 20.92 5.17
CA SER A 140 17.83 21.06 5.03
C SER A 140 18.33 21.07 3.59
N GLY A 141 17.49 20.62 2.64
CA GLY A 141 17.89 20.41 1.25
C GLY A 141 18.78 19.18 1.03
N ALA A 142 19.11 18.44 2.09
CA ALA A 142 19.91 17.22 1.99
C ALA A 142 19.19 16.18 1.13
N SER A 143 19.92 15.52 0.24
CA SER A 143 19.37 14.49 -0.64
C SER A 143 20.19 13.20 -0.62
N ALA A 144 19.51 12.08 -0.83
CA ALA A 144 20.12 10.77 -0.97
C ALA A 144 19.37 9.94 -2.02
N GLN A 145 20.12 9.20 -2.83
CA GLN A 145 19.54 8.20 -3.72
C GLN A 145 18.98 7.03 -2.89
N VAL A 146 17.77 6.59 -3.20
CA VAL A 146 17.09 5.49 -2.48
C VAL A 146 16.85 4.32 -3.41
N ARG A 147 17.52 3.19 -3.16
CA ARG A 147 17.49 2.02 -4.05
C ARG A 147 16.32 1.08 -3.79
N ASP A 148 15.77 1.15 -2.58
CA ASP A 148 14.71 0.27 -2.10
C ASP A 148 13.33 0.95 -2.10
N HIS A 149 13.21 2.11 -2.75
CA HIS A 149 11.95 2.84 -2.92
C HIS A 149 11.41 2.65 -4.33
N TYR A 150 10.10 2.43 -4.43
CA TYR A 150 9.45 2.16 -5.71
C TYR A 150 8.47 3.26 -6.10
N TYR A 151 8.21 3.40 -7.40
CA TYR A 151 7.16 4.28 -7.90
C TYR A 151 6.49 3.69 -9.13
N SER A 152 5.19 3.92 -9.27
CA SER A 152 4.43 3.51 -10.45
C SER A 152 4.57 4.50 -11.60
N GLU A 153 4.09 4.12 -12.77
CA GLU A 153 4.04 5.02 -13.92
C GLU A 153 3.08 6.20 -13.67
N GLY A 154 1.94 5.98 -13.01
CA GLY A 154 1.02 7.05 -12.59
C GLY A 154 1.68 8.04 -11.64
N ALA A 155 2.48 7.57 -10.67
CA ALA A 155 3.24 8.45 -9.78
C ALA A 155 4.25 9.31 -10.56
N LYS A 156 4.94 8.71 -11.55
CA LYS A 156 5.86 9.44 -12.43
C LYS A 156 5.15 10.53 -13.23
N GLN A 157 3.99 10.23 -13.79
CA GLN A 157 3.19 11.19 -14.56
C GLN A 157 2.70 12.35 -13.68
N LEU A 158 2.22 12.06 -12.47
CA LEU A 158 1.82 13.09 -11.52
C LEU A 158 3.00 13.99 -11.13
N TYR A 159 4.18 13.40 -10.88
CA TYR A 159 5.39 14.17 -10.61
C TYR A 159 5.77 15.07 -11.78
N ALA A 160 5.74 14.55 -13.02
CA ALA A 160 6.00 15.33 -14.22
C ALA A 160 5.00 16.47 -14.44
N SER A 161 3.75 16.34 -13.96
CA SER A 161 2.75 17.41 -13.97
C SER A 161 2.94 18.45 -12.85
N GLY A 162 3.96 18.30 -12.00
CA GLY A 162 4.29 19.22 -10.92
C GLY A 162 3.76 18.82 -9.55
N LYS A 163 3.14 17.64 -9.39
CA LYS A 163 2.75 17.16 -8.06
C LYS A 163 3.97 16.71 -7.26
N ARG A 164 3.94 16.97 -5.95
CA ARG A 164 4.99 16.52 -5.04
C ARG A 164 4.80 15.04 -4.67
N LEU A 165 5.86 14.25 -4.69
CA LEU A 165 5.86 12.92 -4.06
C LEU A 165 6.27 13.08 -2.58
N ALA A 166 5.34 12.90 -1.65
CA ALA A 166 5.57 13.11 -0.22
C ALA A 166 5.93 11.79 0.48
N GLY A 167 6.87 11.81 1.42
CA GLY A 167 7.14 10.67 2.30
C GLY A 167 6.18 10.59 3.49
N LEU A 168 6.37 9.59 4.35
CA LEU A 168 5.61 9.43 5.61
C LEU A 168 5.75 10.59 6.61
N GLY A 169 6.66 11.54 6.39
CA GLY A 169 6.81 12.76 7.20
C GLY A 169 6.75 14.03 6.36
N GLU A 170 6.28 15.13 6.95
CA GLU A 170 6.11 16.44 6.29
C GLU A 170 7.40 16.97 5.65
N PHE A 171 8.55 16.56 6.20
CA PHE A 171 9.86 17.03 5.78
C PHE A 171 10.53 16.17 4.71
N LEU A 172 9.87 15.10 4.23
CA LEU A 172 10.42 14.23 3.20
C LEU A 172 9.65 14.39 1.89
N SER A 173 10.41 14.61 0.81
CA SER A 173 9.90 14.63 -0.56
C SER A 173 10.78 13.75 -1.43
N TYR A 174 10.19 13.08 -2.40
CA TYR A 174 10.90 12.30 -3.39
C TYR A 174 11.02 13.08 -4.69
N LYS A 175 12.17 12.93 -5.35
CA LYS A 175 12.46 13.46 -6.69
C LYS A 175 12.76 12.31 -7.62
N LEU A 176 12.17 12.37 -8.80
CA LEU A 176 12.43 11.46 -9.91
C LEU A 176 13.35 12.16 -10.93
N GLU A 177 14.29 11.41 -11.50
CA GLU A 177 15.18 11.79 -12.60
C GLU A 177 14.59 11.48 -13.99
#